data_AF-A0A8T5PJ64-F1
#
_entry.id   AF-A0A8T5PJ64-F1
#
_cell.length_a   1.000
_cell.length_b   1.000
_cell.length_c   1.000
_cell.angle_alpha   90.00
_cell.angle_beta   90.00
_cell.angle_gamma   90.00
#
_symmetry.space_group_name_H-M   'P 1'
#
loop_
_entity.id
_entity.type
_entity.pdbx_description
1 polymer ?
#
loop_
_entity_poly.entity_id
_entity_poly.type
_entity_poly.pdbx_seq_one_letter_code
_entity_poly.pdbx_strand_id
1 'polypeptide(L)'
;MIDKIDELTKEKVEKYANEFKEKVLKKYGDRIKCIVMMGSAARNEFKKTSDIDLFVVIDDTETPIDPNEKAKIDSDILSIAQEISPALSFQPLYTLTEFMEYARIAHPIIYNFIKDGKILYDVGFFAPFQRLLHQGKIPITREAIETYMNDAPKKINRAKTVKLLMLTEDCFYAILNTAQAILMFLGIEPPSPNKAYEEFKKYLVDTGLVEEKYAIWLKDIVDIRKKIEHKEILDVTGAFVDEWIQKSEEFVNKMFELLSLLEQKKKEKVLEKTYEVMKKAVKEAIKEQEGKEIADNEIEDAFKKELVEKGRVDSHYFDVWRKISIMKSLMDQNKSDKIDAKEVYRMRDYVKNFIRDLARKT
;
A
#
# COMPACT_ATOMS: atom_id res chain seq x y z
N MET A 1 33.17 43.62 57.89
CA MET A 1 31.94 42.82 57.94
C MET A 1 31.92 42.01 56.66
N ILE A 2 31.98 40.68 56.77
CA ILE A 2 31.79 39.79 55.62
C ILE A 2 30.27 39.65 55.52
N ASP A 3 29.68 40.28 54.50
CA ASP A 3 28.25 40.17 54.25
C ASP A 3 27.87 38.69 54.11
N LYS A 4 26.86 38.28 54.87
CA LYS A 4 26.30 36.93 54.83
C LYS A 4 25.81 36.68 53.41
N ILE A 5 26.50 35.81 52.67
CA ILE A 5 25.99 35.23 51.44
C ILE A 5 24.71 34.47 51.83
N ASP A 6 23.59 35.04 51.45
CA ASP A 6 22.26 34.54 51.78
C ASP A 6 22.08 33.17 51.10
N GLU A 7 21.92 32.09 51.88
CA GLU A 7 21.94 30.73 51.33
C GLU A 7 20.83 30.55 50.28
N LEU A 8 21.21 30.04 49.12
CA LEU A 8 20.28 29.83 48.02
C LEU A 8 19.32 28.66 48.32
N THR A 9 18.01 28.93 48.24
CA THR A 9 16.93 27.95 48.42
C THR A 9 16.05 27.93 47.18
N LYS A 10 15.26 26.87 46.99
CA LYS A 10 14.35 26.75 45.84
C LYS A 10 13.36 27.92 45.74
N GLU A 11 12.80 28.34 46.88
CA GLU A 11 11.90 29.49 46.97
C GLU A 11 12.59 30.78 46.53
N LYS A 12 13.85 30.99 46.91
CA LYS A 12 14.63 32.16 46.48
C LYS A 12 14.95 32.10 44.99
N VAL A 13 15.31 30.93 44.45
CA VAL A 13 15.53 30.76 43.00
C VAL A 13 14.28 31.15 42.22
N GLU A 14 13.12 30.61 42.61
CA GLU A 14 11.84 30.92 41.96
C GLU A 14 11.46 32.39 42.14
N LYS A 15 11.68 32.98 43.31
CA LYS A 15 11.45 34.40 43.57
C LYS A 15 12.32 35.29 42.68
N TYR A 16 13.64 35.09 42.69
CA TYR A 16 14.58 35.92 41.93
C TYR A 16 14.38 35.78 40.42
N ALA A 17 14.17 34.55 39.93
CA ALA A 17 13.89 34.29 38.52
C ALA A 17 12.58 34.98 38.06
N ASN A 18 11.52 34.93 38.89
CA ASN A 18 10.27 35.62 38.58
C ASN A 18 10.42 37.14 38.62
N GLU A 19 11.10 37.70 39.63
CA GLU A 19 11.32 39.15 39.71
C GLU A 19 12.13 39.66 38.51
N PHE A 20 13.16 38.90 38.09
CA PHE A 20 13.94 39.22 36.90
C PHE A 20 13.07 39.22 35.64
N LYS A 21 12.28 38.17 35.45
CA LYS A 21 11.33 38.04 34.33
C LYS A 21 10.37 39.24 34.29
N GLU A 22 9.73 39.60 35.40
CA GLU A 22 8.79 40.72 35.45
C GLU A 22 9.46 42.07 35.13
N LYS A 23 10.66 42.35 35.69
CA LYS A 23 11.39 43.61 35.43
C LYS A 23 11.83 43.72 33.97
N VAL A 24 12.36 42.64 33.38
CA VAL A 24 12.78 42.62 31.98
C VAL A 24 11.58 42.80 31.05
N LEU A 25 10.47 42.07 31.27
CA LEU A 25 9.27 42.19 30.46
C LEU A 25 8.61 43.57 30.58
N LYS A 26 8.63 44.19 31.76
CA LYS A 26 8.10 45.56 31.93
C LYS A 26 8.82 46.59 31.06
N LYS A 27 10.11 46.39 30.79
CA LYS A 27 10.94 47.35 30.03
C LYS A 27 11.08 47.01 28.55
N TYR A 28 11.16 45.72 28.22
CA TYR A 28 11.47 45.25 26.86
C TYR A 28 10.45 44.23 26.29
N GLY A 29 9.33 43.98 26.98
CA GLY A 29 8.43 42.86 26.73
C GLY A 29 8.00 42.67 25.28
N ASP A 30 7.74 43.75 24.54
CA ASP A 30 7.32 43.70 23.12
C ASP A 30 8.35 43.04 22.21
N ARG A 31 9.64 43.12 22.58
CA ARG A 31 10.75 42.58 21.79
C ARG A 31 11.30 41.28 22.35
N ILE A 32 11.03 40.93 23.61
CA ILE A 32 11.55 39.69 24.21
C ILE A 32 10.76 38.49 23.66
N LYS A 33 11.48 37.50 23.13
CA LYS A 33 10.91 36.24 22.64
C LYS A 33 10.93 35.14 23.69
N CYS A 34 12.00 35.04 24.47
CA CYS A 34 12.01 34.15 25.62
C CYS A 34 12.97 34.63 26.73
N ILE A 35 12.67 34.18 27.94
CA ILE A 35 13.53 34.27 29.12
C ILE A 35 13.60 32.85 29.68
N VAL A 36 14.81 32.32 29.81
CA VAL A 36 15.03 30.92 30.18
C VAL A 36 16.09 30.84 31.26
N MET A 37 15.79 30.05 32.28
CA MET A 37 16.73 29.69 33.34
C MET A 37 17.48 28.42 32.95
N MET A 38 18.78 28.41 33.22
CA MET A 38 19.71 27.36 32.82
C MET A 38 20.44 26.76 34.03
N GLY A 39 21.33 25.82 33.72
CA GLY A 39 22.32 25.32 34.66
C GLY A 39 21.72 24.53 35.82
N SER A 40 22.47 24.51 36.93
CA SER A 40 22.10 23.71 38.11
C SER A 40 20.77 24.14 38.73
N ALA A 41 20.41 25.43 38.61
CA ALA A 41 19.12 25.96 39.05
C ALA A 41 17.95 25.37 38.24
N ALA A 42 18.09 25.27 36.92
CA ALA A 42 17.08 24.66 36.05
C ALA A 42 16.90 23.15 36.31
N ARG A 43 18.00 22.44 36.61
CA ARG A 43 17.98 20.99 36.91
C ARG A 43 17.62 20.63 38.37
N ASN A 44 17.43 21.62 39.24
CA ASN A 44 17.30 21.43 40.70
C ASN A 44 18.51 20.74 41.35
N GLU A 45 19.71 20.93 40.80
CA GLU A 45 20.99 20.37 41.28
C GLU A 45 21.90 21.45 41.91
N PHE A 46 21.36 22.63 42.19
CA PHE A 46 22.11 23.79 42.68
C PHE A 46 22.54 23.61 44.14
N LYS A 47 23.72 24.14 44.47
CA LYS A 47 24.22 24.26 45.84
C LYS A 47 23.80 25.60 46.42
N LYS A 48 23.95 25.76 47.74
CA LYS A 48 23.66 27.02 48.44
C LYS A 48 24.45 28.24 47.94
N THR A 49 25.57 27.99 47.24
CA THR A 49 26.47 29.00 46.67
C THR A 49 26.45 28.99 45.14
N SER A 50 25.48 28.32 44.51
CA SER A 50 25.38 28.26 43.05
C SER A 50 24.79 29.54 42.49
N ASP A 51 25.14 29.82 41.23
CA ASP A 51 24.51 30.89 40.46
C ASP A 51 23.20 30.40 39.80
N ILE A 52 22.33 31.35 39.50
CA ILE A 52 21.11 31.17 38.70
C ILE A 52 21.40 31.73 37.32
N ASP A 53 21.77 30.84 36.39
CA ASP A 53 22.04 31.22 35.02
C ASP A 53 20.75 31.56 34.26
N LEU A 54 20.72 32.71 33.60
CA LEU A 54 19.61 33.21 32.82
C LEU A 54 20.10 33.65 31.45
N PHE A 55 19.32 33.39 30.40
CA PHE A 55 19.51 34.07 29.12
C PHE A 55 18.18 34.59 28.60
N VAL A 56 18.30 35.58 27.73
CA VAL A 56 17.18 36.29 27.12
C VAL A 56 17.39 36.29 25.61
N VAL A 57 16.30 36.08 24.86
CA VAL A 57 16.28 36.24 23.40
C VAL A 57 15.42 37.45 23.04
N ILE A 58 15.95 38.36 22.24
CA ILE A 58 15.28 39.55 21.74
C ILE A 58 15.06 39.49 20.23
N ASP A 59 13.97 40.07 19.73
CA ASP A 59 13.67 40.17 18.31
C ASP A 59 14.48 41.27 17.63
N ASP A 60 15.32 40.87 16.69
CA ASP A 60 16.03 41.73 15.75
C ASP A 60 15.46 41.68 14.32
N THR A 61 14.42 40.87 14.08
CA THR A 61 13.89 40.61 12.73
C THR A 61 12.87 41.65 12.28
N GLU A 62 12.09 42.21 13.21
CA GLU A 62 11.18 43.32 12.92
C GLU A 62 11.91 44.67 12.85
N THR A 63 12.84 44.88 13.78
CA THR A 63 13.70 46.07 13.83
C THR A 63 15.12 45.62 14.15
N PRO A 64 16.07 45.77 13.20
CA PRO A 64 17.46 45.40 13.41
C PRO A 64 18.04 46.06 14.65
N ILE A 65 18.79 45.30 15.44
CA ILE A 65 19.51 45.78 16.62
C ILE A 65 20.96 45.93 16.24
N ASP A 66 21.49 47.15 16.30
CA ASP A 66 22.92 47.36 16.08
C ASP A 66 23.75 46.96 17.33
N PRO A 67 25.07 46.75 17.20
CA PRO A 67 25.90 46.32 18.32
C PRO A 67 25.91 47.27 19.54
N ASN A 68 25.76 48.58 19.34
CA ASN A 68 25.73 49.55 20.44
C ASN A 68 24.39 49.49 21.17
N GLU A 69 23.28 49.36 20.43
CA GLU A 69 21.95 49.14 21.01
C GLU A 69 21.93 47.82 21.80
N LYS A 70 22.45 46.73 21.21
CA LYS A 70 22.56 45.42 21.87
C LYS A 70 23.34 45.53 23.17
N ALA A 71 24.52 46.15 23.16
CA ALA A 71 25.35 46.32 24.35
C ALA A 71 24.67 47.15 25.45
N LYS A 72 23.89 48.17 25.06
CA LYS A 72 23.11 48.97 26.00
C LYS A 72 22.00 48.16 26.67
N ILE A 73 21.26 47.37 25.90
CA ILE A 73 20.20 46.48 26.42
C ILE A 73 20.81 45.41 27.32
N ASP A 74 21.93 44.81 26.89
CA ASP A 74 22.67 43.79 27.64
C ASP A 74 23.13 44.31 29.02
N SER A 75 23.78 45.48 29.05
CA SER A 75 24.22 46.12 30.29
C SER A 75 23.05 46.47 31.22
N ASP A 76 21.92 46.85 30.66
CA ASP A 76 20.74 47.21 31.43
C ASP A 76 20.05 45.97 32.04
N ILE A 77 19.94 44.87 31.28
CA ILE A 77 19.45 43.58 31.79
C ILE A 77 20.40 43.04 32.87
N LEU A 78 21.71 43.17 32.69
CA LEU A 78 22.70 42.81 33.71
C LEU A 78 22.51 43.62 34.99
N SER A 79 22.27 44.94 34.89
CA SER A 79 21.96 45.79 36.05
C SER A 79 20.71 45.32 36.78
N ILE A 80 19.64 44.98 36.02
CA ILE A 80 18.41 44.41 36.59
C ILE A 80 18.70 43.13 37.38
N ALA A 81 19.54 42.22 36.85
CA ALA A 81 19.93 40.99 37.55
C ALA A 81 20.66 41.31 38.88
N GLN A 82 21.66 42.19 38.84
CA GLN A 82 22.48 42.56 39.99
C GLN A 82 21.69 43.27 41.10
N GLU A 83 20.71 44.10 40.73
CA GLU A 83 19.81 44.76 41.69
C GLU A 83 18.93 43.77 42.47
N ILE A 84 18.57 42.64 41.85
CA ILE A 84 17.70 41.63 42.47
C ILE A 84 18.51 40.72 43.38
N SER A 85 19.61 40.15 42.87
CA SER A 85 20.48 39.28 43.65
C SER A 85 21.84 39.10 42.99
N PRO A 86 22.95 39.08 43.75
CA PRO A 86 24.27 38.72 43.22
C PRO A 86 24.35 37.26 42.73
N ALA A 87 23.38 36.41 43.08
CA ALA A 87 23.30 35.04 42.60
C ALA A 87 22.73 34.92 41.17
N LEU A 88 22.13 35.98 40.60
CA LEU A 88 21.65 35.94 39.22
C LEU A 88 22.83 36.16 38.25
N SER A 89 23.05 35.17 37.39
CA SER A 89 24.08 35.18 36.35
C SER A 89 23.40 35.35 34.99
N PHE A 90 23.45 36.55 34.43
CA PHE A 90 22.91 36.81 33.09
C PHE A 90 23.97 36.50 32.03
N GLN A 91 23.65 35.56 31.13
CA GLN A 91 24.41 35.31 29.92
C GLN A 91 24.12 36.41 28.89
N PRO A 92 25.10 36.78 28.03
CA PRO A 92 24.89 37.82 27.04
C PRO A 92 23.61 37.63 26.22
N LEU A 93 22.94 38.75 25.92
CA LEU A 93 21.71 38.82 25.15
C LEU A 93 21.91 38.14 23.78
N TYR A 94 21.00 37.24 23.43
CA TYR A 94 20.93 36.66 22.10
C TYR A 94 19.87 37.36 21.29
N THR A 95 20.21 37.74 20.07
CA THR A 95 19.19 38.10 19.08
C THR A 95 18.48 36.84 18.56
N LEU A 96 17.27 36.98 18.03
CA LEU A 96 16.51 35.88 17.46
C LEU A 96 17.28 35.25 16.29
N THR A 97 17.89 36.08 15.43
CA THR A 97 18.73 35.60 14.32
C THR A 97 19.93 34.80 14.81
N GLU A 98 20.71 35.32 15.78
CA GLU A 98 21.87 34.59 16.34
C GLU A 98 21.46 33.25 16.97
N PHE A 99 20.37 33.24 17.74
CA PHE A 99 19.86 32.00 18.34
C PHE A 99 19.53 30.97 17.26
N MET A 100 18.80 31.38 16.21
CA MET A 100 18.40 30.49 15.12
C MET A 100 19.61 29.92 14.38
N GLU A 101 20.61 30.74 14.08
CA GLU A 101 21.84 30.31 13.42
C GLU A 101 22.58 29.25 14.25
N TYR A 102 22.70 29.48 15.55
CA TYR A 102 23.35 28.58 16.49
C TYR A 102 22.54 27.30 16.74
N ALA A 103 21.22 27.40 16.87
CA ALA A 103 20.35 26.24 17.02
C ALA A 103 20.40 25.34 15.79
N ARG A 104 20.45 25.92 14.58
CA ARG A 104 20.54 25.19 13.31
C ARG A 104 21.79 24.32 13.21
N ILE A 105 22.93 24.80 13.71
CA ILE A 105 24.21 24.07 13.67
C ILE A 105 24.49 23.28 14.95
N ALA A 106 23.51 23.20 15.87
CA ALA A 106 23.66 22.61 17.19
C ALA A 106 24.88 23.16 17.96
N HIS A 107 25.08 24.49 17.91
CA HIS A 107 26.18 25.14 18.63
C HIS A 107 26.14 24.73 20.11
N PRO A 108 27.27 24.29 20.73
CA PRO A 108 27.25 23.64 22.04
C PRO A 108 26.54 24.42 23.15
N ILE A 109 26.65 25.76 23.10
CA ILE A 109 25.99 26.66 24.07
C ILE A 109 24.47 26.60 23.91
N ILE A 110 23.94 26.92 22.73
CA ILE A 110 22.50 26.94 22.47
C ILE A 110 21.89 25.53 22.58
N TYR A 111 22.65 24.50 22.21
CA TYR A 111 22.25 23.12 22.42
C TYR A 111 21.99 22.82 23.90
N ASN A 112 22.93 23.16 24.80
CA ASN A 112 22.73 22.99 26.24
C ASN A 112 21.56 23.84 26.75
N PHE A 113 21.36 25.04 26.16
CA PHE A 113 20.24 25.90 26.50
C PHE A 113 18.90 25.26 26.19
N ILE A 114 18.72 24.77 24.96
CA ILE A 114 17.52 24.06 24.53
C ILE A 114 17.30 22.80 25.39
N LYS A 115 18.37 22.06 25.67
CA LYS A 115 18.29 20.77 26.37
C LYS A 115 17.85 20.90 27.83
N ASP A 116 18.51 21.76 28.60
CA ASP A 116 18.34 21.83 30.05
C ASP A 116 17.51 23.05 30.49
N GLY A 117 17.08 23.90 29.55
CA GLY A 117 16.47 25.17 29.85
C GLY A 117 15.07 25.05 30.43
N LYS A 118 14.84 25.75 31.56
CA LYS A 118 13.53 25.96 32.15
C LYS A 118 12.98 27.30 31.70
N ILE A 119 11.93 27.27 30.90
CA ILE A 119 11.24 28.46 30.39
C ILE A 119 10.64 29.25 31.56
N LEU A 120 11.00 30.53 31.66
CA LEU A 120 10.34 31.51 32.55
C LEU A 120 9.31 32.34 31.78
N TYR A 121 9.62 32.64 30.51
CA TYR A 121 8.75 33.31 29.56
C TYR A 121 9.09 32.82 28.14
N ASP A 122 8.09 32.56 27.30
CA ASP A 122 8.26 32.19 25.90
C ASP A 122 7.01 32.61 25.13
N VAL A 123 7.19 33.28 23.99
CA VAL A 123 6.09 33.61 23.07
C VAL A 123 5.65 32.41 22.21
N GLY A 124 6.23 31.24 22.46
CA GLY A 124 5.99 30.00 21.72
C GLY A 124 7.05 29.69 20.67
N PHE A 125 8.22 30.33 20.76
CA PHE A 125 9.36 30.12 19.86
C PHE A 125 10.36 29.10 20.43
N PHE A 126 10.66 29.18 21.73
CA PHE A 126 11.71 28.35 22.36
C PHE A 126 11.24 26.92 22.64
N ALA A 127 10.02 26.74 23.17
CA ALA A 127 9.47 25.41 23.46
C ALA A 127 9.45 24.45 22.24
N PRO A 128 9.13 24.89 21.01
CA PRO A 128 9.33 24.09 19.80
C PRO A 128 10.74 23.53 19.64
N PHE A 129 11.80 24.30 19.92
CA PHE A 129 13.18 23.81 19.81
C PHE A 129 13.45 22.67 20.79
N GLN A 130 12.94 22.75 22.02
CA GLN A 130 13.08 21.65 22.98
C GLN A 130 12.38 20.38 22.48
N ARG A 131 11.16 20.51 21.93
CA ARG A 131 10.44 19.38 21.34
C ARG A 131 11.17 18.79 20.15
N LEU A 132 11.69 19.63 19.25
CA LEU A 132 12.47 19.20 18.09
C LEU A 132 13.75 18.47 18.50
N LEU A 133 14.43 18.97 19.54
CA LEU A 133 15.59 18.30 20.12
C LEU A 133 15.23 16.89 20.61
N HIS A 134 14.20 16.76 21.45
CA HIS A 134 13.76 15.47 21.99
C HIS A 134 13.28 14.49 20.91
N GLN A 135 12.78 14.99 19.77
CA GLN A 135 12.41 14.19 18.61
C GLN A 135 13.61 13.83 17.71
N GLY A 136 14.83 14.23 18.07
CA GLY A 136 16.03 14.02 17.26
C GLY A 136 16.01 14.77 15.92
N LYS A 137 15.31 15.91 15.86
CA LYS A 137 15.17 16.73 14.65
C LYS A 137 16.24 17.80 14.50
N ILE A 138 16.97 18.12 15.57
CA ILE A 138 18.14 19.01 15.49
C ILE A 138 19.35 18.17 15.04
N PRO A 139 20.00 18.49 13.92
CA PRO A 139 21.13 17.71 13.40
C PRO A 139 22.30 17.64 14.38
N ILE A 140 23.13 16.59 14.26
CA ILE A 140 24.41 16.46 14.99
C ILE A 140 24.24 16.27 16.52
N THR A 141 23.01 16.20 17.04
CA THR A 141 22.76 15.92 18.46
C THR A 141 22.73 14.42 18.77
N ARG A 142 22.88 14.09 20.06
CA ARG A 142 22.78 12.70 20.54
C ARG A 142 21.40 12.11 20.23
N GLU A 143 20.35 12.88 20.40
CA GLU A 143 18.95 12.49 20.15
C GLU A 143 18.73 12.18 18.66
N ALA A 144 19.33 12.96 17.76
CA ALA A 144 19.29 12.68 16.33
C ALA A 144 20.05 11.39 16.01
N ILE A 145 21.26 11.21 16.55
CA ILE A 145 22.05 9.98 16.38
C ILE A 145 21.26 8.76 16.88
N GLU A 146 20.70 8.83 18.08
CA GLU A 146 19.87 7.77 18.66
C GLU A 146 18.64 7.47 17.80
N THR A 147 18.01 8.49 17.21
CA THR A 147 16.89 8.30 16.27
C THR A 147 17.33 7.51 15.03
N TYR A 148 18.43 7.91 14.37
CA TYR A 148 18.98 7.16 13.23
C TYR A 148 19.35 5.72 13.60
N MET A 149 20.02 5.53 14.74
CA MET A 149 20.45 4.22 15.22
C MET A 149 19.27 3.31 15.58
N ASN A 150 18.23 3.85 16.23
CA ASN A 150 17.03 3.10 16.60
C ASN A 150 16.17 2.72 15.39
N ASP A 151 16.25 3.48 14.30
CA ASP A 151 15.52 3.18 13.08
C ASP A 151 16.17 2.09 12.22
N ALA A 152 17.50 1.94 12.27
CA ALA A 152 18.21 0.96 11.44
C ALA A 152 17.72 -0.50 11.66
N PRO A 153 17.58 -1.02 12.90
CA PRO A 153 17.03 -2.36 13.14
C PRO A 153 15.59 -2.50 12.65
N LYS A 154 14.77 -1.45 12.75
CA LYS A 154 13.38 -1.48 12.25
C LYS A 154 13.34 -1.65 10.72
N LYS A 155 14.27 -1.02 9.99
CA LYS A 155 14.39 -1.19 8.53
C LYS A 155 14.81 -2.60 8.16
N ILE A 156 15.76 -3.19 8.90
CA ILE A 156 16.17 -4.59 8.71
C ILE A 156 15.00 -5.54 8.98
N ASN A 157 14.28 -5.35 10.09
CA ASN A 157 13.10 -6.15 10.43
C ASN A 157 12.00 -6.00 9.38
N ARG A 158 11.77 -4.79 8.85
CA ARG A 158 10.85 -4.57 7.73
C ARG A 158 11.25 -5.40 6.51
N ALA A 159 12.53 -5.44 6.14
CA ALA A 159 12.99 -6.25 5.01
C ALA A 159 12.71 -7.75 5.24
N LYS A 160 12.88 -8.25 6.48
CA LYS A 160 12.51 -9.63 6.84
C LYS A 160 11.00 -9.87 6.74
N THR A 161 10.19 -8.95 7.25
CA THR A 161 8.73 -9.02 7.16
C THR A 161 8.25 -9.03 5.71
N VAL A 162 8.84 -8.21 4.83
CA VAL A 162 8.48 -8.18 3.40
C VAL A 162 8.69 -9.53 2.75
N LYS A 163 9.80 -10.24 3.03
CA LYS A 163 10.01 -11.61 2.51
C LYS A 163 8.88 -12.58 2.91
N LEU A 164 8.39 -12.48 4.14
CA LEU A 164 7.27 -13.30 4.60
C LEU A 164 5.98 -12.92 3.88
N LEU A 165 5.70 -11.62 3.73
CA LEU A 165 4.51 -11.13 3.02
C LEU A 165 4.48 -11.57 1.55
N MET A 166 5.64 -11.57 0.86
CA MET A 166 5.75 -12.07 -0.51
C MET A 166 5.30 -13.54 -0.64
N LEU A 167 5.50 -14.35 0.40
CA LEU A 167 5.02 -15.73 0.43
C LEU A 167 3.54 -15.82 0.80
N THR A 168 3.11 -15.12 1.85
CA THR A 168 1.76 -15.27 2.44
C THR A 168 0.66 -14.53 1.71
N GLU A 169 0.98 -13.39 1.10
CA GLU A 169 0.02 -12.54 0.39
C GLU A 169 0.20 -12.68 -1.12
N ASP A 170 1.42 -12.54 -1.64
CA ASP A 170 1.60 -12.48 -3.10
C ASP A 170 1.60 -13.88 -3.75
N CYS A 171 2.56 -14.74 -3.40
CA CYS A 171 2.70 -16.08 -4.00
C CYS A 171 1.50 -16.98 -3.68
N PHE A 172 1.06 -16.98 -2.41
CA PHE A 172 -0.06 -17.78 -1.97
C PHE A 172 -1.35 -17.45 -2.72
N TYR A 173 -1.75 -16.17 -2.80
CA TYR A 173 -3.00 -15.81 -3.49
C TYR A 173 -2.88 -15.94 -5.01
N ALA A 174 -1.70 -15.75 -5.60
CA ALA A 174 -1.49 -16.01 -7.03
C ALA A 174 -1.79 -17.49 -7.37
N ILE A 175 -1.24 -18.42 -6.61
CA ILE A 175 -1.46 -19.87 -6.79
C ILE A 175 -2.91 -20.24 -6.45
N LEU A 176 -3.42 -19.83 -5.27
CA LEU A 176 -4.75 -20.23 -4.81
C LEU A 176 -5.87 -19.70 -5.72
N ASN A 177 -5.82 -18.41 -6.10
CA ASN A 177 -6.91 -17.79 -6.86
C ASN A 177 -6.98 -18.35 -8.29
N THR A 178 -5.83 -18.62 -8.92
CA THR A 178 -5.80 -19.22 -10.26
C THR A 178 -6.29 -20.66 -10.23
N ALA A 179 -5.92 -21.44 -9.21
CA ALA A 179 -6.49 -22.76 -8.96
C ALA A 179 -8.01 -22.72 -8.80
N GLN A 180 -8.52 -21.82 -7.96
CA GLN A 180 -9.96 -21.63 -7.72
C GLN A 180 -10.69 -21.20 -9.00
N ALA A 181 -10.10 -20.33 -9.81
CA ALA A 181 -10.70 -19.86 -11.07
C ALA A 181 -10.93 -21.01 -12.06
N ILE A 182 -9.97 -21.95 -12.19
CA ILE A 182 -10.15 -23.14 -13.03
C ILE A 182 -11.26 -24.03 -12.49
N LEU A 183 -11.30 -24.27 -11.19
CA LEU A 183 -12.37 -25.07 -10.56
C LEU A 183 -13.75 -24.43 -10.81
N MET A 184 -13.86 -23.11 -10.65
CA MET A 184 -15.07 -22.35 -10.96
C MET A 184 -15.47 -22.48 -12.44
N PHE A 185 -14.50 -22.44 -13.36
CA PHE A 185 -14.78 -22.64 -14.79
C PHE A 185 -15.39 -24.02 -15.08
N LEU A 186 -14.94 -25.04 -14.34
CA LEU A 186 -15.48 -26.40 -14.40
C LEU A 186 -16.81 -26.56 -13.65
N GLY A 187 -17.34 -25.50 -13.04
CA GLY A 187 -18.61 -25.51 -12.31
C GLY A 187 -18.48 -26.01 -10.86
N ILE A 188 -17.27 -26.06 -10.32
CA ILE A 188 -16.98 -26.46 -8.95
C ILE A 188 -16.86 -25.19 -8.10
N GLU A 189 -17.46 -25.17 -6.91
CA GLU A 189 -17.33 -24.04 -6.00
C GLU A 189 -15.86 -23.84 -5.58
N PRO A 190 -15.39 -22.59 -5.45
CA PRO A 190 -14.00 -22.32 -5.09
C PRO A 190 -13.72 -22.83 -3.66
N PRO A 191 -12.81 -23.80 -3.48
CA PRO A 191 -12.57 -24.38 -2.17
C PRO A 191 -11.83 -23.41 -1.24
N SER A 192 -12.10 -23.51 0.07
CA SER A 192 -11.26 -22.87 1.10
C SER A 192 -9.80 -23.36 1.00
N PRO A 193 -8.79 -22.59 1.46
CA PRO A 193 -7.37 -22.98 1.38
C PRO A 193 -7.07 -24.39 1.88
N ASN A 194 -7.70 -24.82 2.98
CA ASN A 194 -7.50 -26.15 3.57
C ASN A 194 -7.98 -27.31 2.68
N LYS A 195 -8.96 -27.06 1.81
CA LYS A 195 -9.53 -28.05 0.89
C LYS A 195 -9.01 -27.90 -0.54
N ALA A 196 -8.26 -26.83 -0.81
CA ALA A 196 -7.81 -26.49 -2.15
C ALA A 196 -6.97 -27.59 -2.78
N TYR A 197 -6.07 -28.22 -2.02
CA TYR A 197 -5.27 -29.35 -2.49
C TYR A 197 -6.14 -30.54 -2.96
N GLU A 198 -7.09 -30.98 -2.13
CA GLU A 198 -7.90 -32.17 -2.39
C GLU A 198 -8.78 -31.98 -3.63
N GLU A 199 -9.47 -30.84 -3.72
CA GLU A 199 -10.34 -30.54 -4.86
C GLU A 199 -9.54 -30.30 -6.15
N PHE A 200 -8.40 -29.60 -6.07
CA PHE A 200 -7.51 -29.41 -7.21
C PHE A 200 -6.98 -30.74 -7.73
N LYS A 201 -6.52 -31.62 -6.82
CA LYS A 201 -6.03 -32.94 -7.20
C LYS A 201 -7.15 -33.76 -7.87
N LYS A 202 -8.31 -33.87 -7.22
CA LYS A 202 -9.45 -34.65 -7.71
C LYS A 202 -9.93 -34.23 -9.10
N TYR A 203 -10.06 -32.93 -9.35
CA TYR A 203 -10.69 -32.46 -10.59
C TYR A 203 -9.71 -32.10 -11.71
N LEU A 204 -8.44 -31.83 -11.39
CA LEU A 204 -7.45 -31.40 -12.39
C LEU A 204 -6.30 -32.39 -12.55
N VAL A 205 -5.79 -32.98 -11.47
CA VAL A 205 -4.68 -33.94 -11.56
C VAL A 205 -5.18 -35.32 -11.91
N ASP A 206 -6.14 -35.85 -11.17
CA ASP A 206 -6.66 -37.22 -11.37
C ASP A 206 -7.39 -37.37 -12.72
N THR A 207 -7.86 -36.25 -13.30
CA THR A 207 -8.45 -36.19 -14.65
C THR A 207 -7.40 -36.04 -15.75
N GLY A 208 -6.13 -35.85 -15.41
CA GLY A 208 -5.02 -35.69 -16.34
C GLY A 208 -4.95 -34.31 -17.01
N LEU A 209 -5.64 -33.30 -16.50
CA LEU A 209 -5.58 -31.92 -17.03
C LEU A 209 -4.30 -31.20 -16.62
N VAL A 210 -3.75 -31.54 -15.45
CA VAL A 210 -2.58 -30.89 -14.84
C VAL A 210 -1.68 -31.93 -14.17
N GLU A 211 -0.38 -31.70 -14.20
CA GLU A 211 0.64 -32.55 -13.58
C GLU A 211 0.59 -32.47 -12.04
N GLU A 212 0.92 -33.58 -11.35
CA GLU A 212 0.80 -33.67 -9.88
C GLU A 212 1.66 -32.63 -9.13
N LYS A 213 2.77 -32.18 -9.71
CA LYS A 213 3.65 -31.15 -9.13
C LYS A 213 2.90 -29.88 -8.73
N TYR A 214 1.88 -29.46 -9.50
CA TYR A 214 1.14 -28.25 -9.23
C TYR A 214 0.25 -28.41 -7.99
N ALA A 215 -0.39 -29.57 -7.81
CA ALA A 215 -1.13 -29.85 -6.57
C ALA A 215 -0.21 -29.83 -5.34
N ILE A 216 1.00 -30.39 -5.46
CA ILE A 216 2.00 -30.35 -4.38
C ILE A 216 2.38 -28.90 -4.05
N TRP A 217 2.68 -28.06 -5.05
CA TRP A 217 3.01 -26.65 -4.81
C TRP A 217 1.86 -25.87 -4.15
N LEU A 218 0.62 -26.12 -4.56
CA LEU A 218 -0.57 -25.53 -3.92
C LEU A 218 -0.67 -25.95 -2.44
N LYS A 219 -0.40 -27.22 -2.12
CA LYS A 219 -0.40 -27.71 -0.73
C LYS A 219 0.72 -27.05 0.08
N ASP A 220 1.93 -27.05 -0.46
CA ASP A 220 3.12 -26.56 0.22
C ASP A 220 3.01 -25.07 0.53
N ILE A 221 2.49 -24.24 -0.39
CA ILE A 221 2.32 -22.79 -0.14
C ILE A 221 1.23 -22.51 0.90
N VAL A 222 0.16 -23.31 0.93
CA VAL A 222 -0.88 -23.24 1.98
C VAL A 222 -0.27 -23.56 3.35
N ASP A 223 0.57 -24.59 3.44
CA ASP A 223 1.21 -24.98 4.68
C ASP A 223 2.26 -23.96 5.13
N ILE A 224 3.05 -23.40 4.21
CA ILE A 224 3.99 -22.30 4.51
C ILE A 224 3.26 -21.11 5.09
N ARG A 225 2.14 -20.70 4.48
CA ARG A 225 1.34 -19.57 4.97
C ARG A 225 0.86 -19.78 6.40
N LYS A 226 0.32 -20.97 6.70
CA LYS A 226 -0.12 -21.32 8.07
C LYS A 226 1.01 -21.24 9.08
N LYS A 227 2.18 -21.79 8.75
CA LYS A 227 3.36 -21.76 9.63
C LYS A 227 3.84 -20.33 9.91
N ILE A 228 3.76 -19.45 8.92
CA ILE A 228 4.08 -18.02 9.10
C ILE A 228 3.01 -17.33 9.96
N GLU A 229 1.72 -17.55 9.70
CA GLU A 229 0.61 -16.97 10.49
C GLU A 229 0.67 -17.41 11.97
N HIS A 230 1.01 -18.66 12.23
CA HIS A 230 1.20 -19.21 13.58
C HIS A 230 2.55 -18.83 14.22
N LYS A 231 3.38 -18.01 13.54
CA LYS A 231 4.70 -17.56 14.01
C LYS A 231 5.70 -18.70 14.23
N GLU A 232 5.51 -19.84 13.59
CA GLU A 232 6.48 -20.95 13.56
C GLU A 232 7.67 -20.61 12.66
N ILE A 233 7.42 -19.81 11.60
CA ILE A 233 8.44 -19.27 10.71
C ILE A 233 8.50 -17.74 10.88
N LEU A 234 9.65 -17.24 11.35
CA LEU A 234 9.86 -15.81 11.62
C LEU A 234 10.81 -15.13 10.62
N ASP A 235 11.52 -15.90 9.80
CA ASP A 235 12.43 -15.43 8.76
C ASP A 235 12.62 -16.52 7.71
N VAL A 236 12.92 -16.14 6.48
CA VAL A 236 13.18 -17.03 5.34
C VAL A 236 14.36 -16.51 4.53
N THR A 237 15.07 -17.35 3.80
CA THR A 237 16.14 -16.87 2.91
C THR A 237 15.55 -16.16 1.67
N GLY A 238 16.31 -15.25 1.06
CA GLY A 238 15.89 -14.63 -0.22
C GLY A 238 15.71 -15.68 -1.32
N ALA A 239 16.66 -16.63 -1.41
CA ALA A 239 16.59 -17.74 -2.37
C ALA A 239 15.31 -18.57 -2.24
N PHE A 240 14.81 -18.80 -1.02
CA PHE A 240 13.55 -19.50 -0.80
C PHE A 240 12.35 -18.69 -1.31
N VAL A 241 12.36 -17.36 -1.16
CA VAL A 241 11.33 -16.50 -1.72
C VAL A 241 11.37 -16.52 -3.25
N ASP A 242 12.56 -16.40 -3.84
CA ASP A 242 12.74 -16.42 -5.30
C ASP A 242 12.28 -17.76 -5.91
N GLU A 243 12.53 -18.88 -5.24
CA GLU A 243 12.02 -20.20 -5.62
C GLU A 243 10.48 -20.21 -5.69
N TRP A 244 9.82 -19.62 -4.69
CA TRP A 244 8.36 -19.55 -4.64
C TRP A 244 7.75 -18.58 -5.64
N ILE A 245 8.46 -17.49 -5.98
CA ILE A 245 8.07 -16.61 -7.08
C ILE A 245 8.07 -17.40 -8.39
N GLN A 246 9.15 -18.12 -8.69
CA GLN A 246 9.25 -18.92 -9.92
C GLN A 246 8.18 -20.01 -10.00
N LYS A 247 7.95 -20.75 -8.91
CA LYS A 247 6.85 -21.74 -8.84
C LYS A 247 5.50 -21.10 -9.06
N SER A 248 5.28 -19.90 -8.51
CA SER A 248 4.02 -19.16 -8.67
C SER A 248 3.82 -18.72 -10.12
N GLU A 249 4.85 -18.17 -10.76
CA GLU A 249 4.81 -17.79 -12.18
C GLU A 249 4.49 -18.99 -13.07
N GLU A 250 5.18 -20.12 -12.88
CA GLU A 250 4.94 -21.35 -13.64
C GLU A 250 3.52 -21.89 -13.40
N PHE A 251 3.06 -21.92 -12.15
CA PHE A 251 1.70 -22.33 -11.79
C PHE A 251 0.65 -21.46 -12.48
N VAL A 252 0.79 -20.14 -12.37
CA VAL A 252 -0.15 -19.17 -12.94
C VAL A 252 -0.20 -19.31 -14.47
N ASN A 253 0.95 -19.40 -15.13
CA ASN A 253 1.01 -19.59 -16.59
C ASN A 253 0.29 -20.86 -17.01
N LYS A 254 0.53 -21.99 -16.32
CA LYS A 254 -0.17 -23.25 -16.58
C LYS A 254 -1.68 -23.12 -16.42
N MET A 255 -2.16 -22.39 -15.40
CA MET A 255 -3.60 -22.18 -15.21
C MET A 255 -4.19 -21.33 -16.34
N PHE A 256 -3.51 -20.27 -16.79
CA PHE A 256 -3.97 -19.47 -17.93
C PHE A 256 -4.04 -20.28 -19.22
N GLU A 257 -3.02 -21.09 -19.50
CA GLU A 257 -3.01 -22.01 -20.64
C GLU A 257 -4.19 -22.99 -20.57
N LEU A 258 -4.40 -23.60 -19.39
CA LEU A 258 -5.49 -24.52 -19.17
C LEU A 258 -6.85 -23.85 -19.37
N LEU A 259 -7.05 -22.64 -18.83
CA LEU A 259 -8.30 -21.89 -19.00
C LEU A 259 -8.61 -21.66 -20.49
N SER A 260 -7.62 -21.20 -21.26
CA SER A 260 -7.74 -20.97 -22.70
C SER A 260 -8.14 -22.26 -23.45
N LEU A 261 -7.49 -23.38 -23.12
CA LEU A 261 -7.84 -24.69 -23.70
C LEU A 261 -9.26 -25.13 -23.35
N LEU A 262 -9.69 -24.93 -22.10
CA LEU A 262 -11.04 -25.28 -21.64
C LEU A 262 -12.11 -24.40 -22.31
N GLU A 263 -11.84 -23.10 -22.47
CA GLU A 263 -12.71 -22.17 -23.20
C GLU A 263 -12.85 -22.55 -24.67
N GLN A 264 -11.76 -22.93 -25.33
CA GLN A 264 -11.77 -23.39 -26.71
C GLN A 264 -12.63 -24.67 -26.86
N LYS A 265 -12.41 -25.67 -26.00
CA LYS A 265 -13.21 -26.92 -26.02
C LYS A 265 -14.70 -26.66 -25.77
N LYS A 266 -15.02 -25.74 -24.86
CA LYS A 266 -16.42 -25.34 -24.58
C LYS A 266 -17.04 -24.68 -25.81
N LYS A 267 -16.31 -23.77 -26.47
CA LYS A 267 -16.74 -23.10 -27.70
C LYS A 267 -16.98 -24.11 -28.83
N GLU A 268 -16.04 -25.02 -29.04
CA GLU A 268 -16.15 -26.12 -30.01
C GLU A 268 -17.41 -26.94 -29.79
N LYS A 269 -17.63 -27.42 -28.56
CA LYS A 269 -18.78 -28.25 -28.21
C LYS A 269 -20.11 -27.52 -28.44
N VAL A 270 -20.17 -26.22 -28.17
CA VAL A 270 -21.36 -25.41 -28.42
C VAL A 270 -21.60 -25.26 -29.93
N LEU A 271 -20.56 -24.97 -30.70
CA LEU A 271 -20.66 -24.82 -32.15
C LEU A 271 -21.06 -26.14 -32.82
N GLU A 272 -20.43 -27.25 -32.45
CA GLU A 272 -20.72 -28.60 -32.95
C GLU A 272 -22.19 -28.94 -32.72
N LYS A 273 -22.67 -28.77 -31.49
CA LYS A 273 -24.08 -29.00 -31.14
C LYS A 273 -25.00 -28.07 -31.91
N THR A 274 -24.62 -26.81 -32.11
CA THR A 274 -25.41 -25.82 -32.85
C THR A 274 -25.55 -26.21 -34.32
N TYR A 275 -24.46 -26.63 -34.95
CA TYR A 275 -24.45 -27.12 -36.33
C TYR A 275 -25.32 -28.36 -36.48
N GLU A 276 -25.14 -29.37 -35.62
CA GLU A 276 -25.91 -30.62 -35.70
C GLU A 276 -27.41 -30.40 -35.47
N VAL A 277 -27.78 -29.48 -34.56
CA VAL A 277 -29.18 -29.12 -34.31
C VAL A 277 -29.78 -28.42 -35.53
N MET A 278 -29.07 -27.46 -36.14
CA MET A 278 -29.54 -26.78 -37.36
C MET A 278 -29.69 -27.76 -38.51
N LYS A 279 -28.68 -28.63 -38.71
CA LYS A 279 -28.64 -29.65 -39.75
C LYS A 279 -29.84 -30.59 -39.68
N LYS A 280 -30.16 -31.08 -38.47
CA LYS A 280 -31.34 -31.94 -38.24
C LYS A 280 -32.64 -31.20 -38.52
N ALA A 281 -32.79 -29.97 -38.02
CA ALA A 281 -33.99 -29.17 -38.24
C ALA A 281 -34.26 -28.90 -39.72
N VAL A 282 -33.21 -28.60 -40.51
CA VAL A 282 -33.31 -28.44 -41.96
C VAL A 282 -33.76 -29.73 -42.65
N LYS A 283 -33.14 -30.87 -42.31
CA LYS A 283 -33.50 -32.17 -42.89
C LYS A 283 -34.94 -32.57 -42.57
N GLU A 284 -35.39 -32.38 -41.33
CA GLU A 284 -36.76 -32.68 -40.90
C GLU A 284 -37.76 -31.80 -41.64
N ALA A 285 -37.52 -30.49 -41.71
CA ALA A 285 -38.39 -29.56 -42.43
C ALA A 285 -38.53 -29.92 -43.92
N ILE A 286 -37.45 -30.34 -44.59
CA ILE A 286 -37.52 -30.76 -45.99
C ILE A 286 -38.23 -32.11 -46.14
N LYS A 287 -37.98 -33.06 -45.22
CA LYS A 287 -38.64 -34.37 -45.23
C LYS A 287 -40.15 -34.26 -45.05
N GLU A 288 -40.63 -33.41 -44.15
CA GLU A 288 -42.07 -33.17 -43.96
C GLU A 288 -42.74 -32.57 -45.20
N GLN A 289 -42.02 -31.70 -45.90
CA GLN A 289 -42.58 -30.92 -47.01
C GLN A 289 -42.49 -31.64 -48.37
N GLU A 290 -41.40 -32.37 -48.62
CA GLU A 290 -41.11 -32.99 -49.92
C GLU A 290 -41.12 -34.52 -49.85
N GLY A 291 -41.26 -35.12 -48.66
CA GLY A 291 -41.25 -36.57 -48.46
C GLY A 291 -39.90 -37.25 -48.74
N LYS A 292 -38.83 -36.47 -48.92
CA LYS A 292 -37.50 -36.94 -49.33
C LYS A 292 -36.48 -36.77 -48.22
N GLU A 293 -35.68 -37.81 -47.99
CA GLU A 293 -34.48 -37.69 -47.18
C GLU A 293 -33.34 -37.09 -48.00
N ILE A 294 -32.57 -36.21 -47.37
CA ILE A 294 -31.48 -35.47 -48.02
C ILE A 294 -30.14 -35.91 -47.45
N ALA A 295 -29.21 -36.20 -48.35
CA ALA A 295 -27.84 -36.56 -48.02
C ALA A 295 -27.07 -35.36 -47.44
N ASP A 296 -26.06 -35.62 -46.61
CA ASP A 296 -25.35 -34.57 -45.86
C ASP A 296 -24.64 -33.54 -46.76
N ASN A 297 -24.16 -33.98 -47.92
CA ASN A 297 -23.50 -33.15 -48.92
C ASN A 297 -24.45 -32.26 -49.72
N GLU A 298 -25.76 -32.54 -49.70
CA GLU A 298 -26.78 -31.81 -50.48
C GLU A 298 -27.58 -30.82 -49.62
N ILE A 299 -27.33 -30.77 -48.31
CA ILE A 299 -28.13 -29.96 -47.37
C ILE A 299 -28.11 -28.48 -47.71
N GLU A 300 -26.94 -27.92 -48.07
CA GLU A 300 -26.84 -26.48 -48.35
C GLU A 300 -27.69 -26.07 -49.55
N ASP A 301 -27.56 -26.79 -50.66
CA ASP A 301 -28.34 -26.54 -51.88
C ASP A 301 -29.83 -26.77 -51.65
N ALA A 302 -30.18 -27.84 -50.95
CA ALA A 302 -31.56 -28.17 -50.64
C ALA A 302 -32.21 -27.18 -49.67
N PHE A 303 -31.47 -26.67 -48.67
CA PHE A 303 -31.97 -25.61 -47.79
C PHE A 303 -32.34 -24.39 -48.64
N LYS A 304 -31.41 -23.91 -49.46
CA LYS A 304 -31.65 -22.72 -50.29
C LYS A 304 -32.87 -22.89 -51.20
N LYS A 305 -32.93 -23.99 -51.96
CA LYS A 305 -33.98 -24.23 -52.94
C LYS A 305 -35.34 -24.55 -52.31
N GLU A 306 -35.36 -25.44 -51.33
CA GLU A 306 -36.60 -26.03 -50.83
C GLU A 306 -37.23 -25.27 -49.66
N LEU A 307 -36.43 -24.51 -48.89
CA LEU A 307 -36.93 -23.74 -47.75
C LEU A 307 -36.91 -22.23 -48.00
N VAL A 308 -35.84 -21.69 -48.61
CA VAL A 308 -35.70 -20.22 -48.80
C VAL A 308 -36.40 -19.74 -50.07
N GLU A 309 -36.06 -20.29 -51.24
CA GLU A 309 -36.63 -19.84 -52.53
C GLU A 309 -38.14 -20.12 -52.63
N LYS A 310 -38.62 -21.17 -51.97
CA LYS A 310 -40.05 -21.47 -51.80
C LYS A 310 -40.75 -20.59 -50.73
N GLY A 311 -40.05 -19.63 -50.11
CA GLY A 311 -40.60 -18.70 -49.12
C GLY A 311 -41.01 -19.32 -47.78
N ARG A 312 -40.58 -20.56 -47.49
CA ARG A 312 -40.97 -21.29 -46.27
C ARG A 312 -40.26 -20.72 -45.04
N VAL A 313 -39.03 -20.26 -45.19
CA VAL A 313 -38.24 -19.60 -44.11
C VAL A 313 -37.55 -18.34 -44.63
N ASP A 314 -37.24 -17.42 -43.71
CA ASP A 314 -36.52 -16.18 -44.04
C ASP A 314 -35.09 -16.47 -44.54
N SER A 315 -34.62 -15.72 -45.53
CA SER A 315 -33.28 -15.86 -46.12
C SER A 315 -32.15 -15.69 -45.11
N HIS A 316 -32.37 -14.91 -44.04
CA HIS A 316 -31.39 -14.73 -42.97
C HIS A 316 -30.98 -16.07 -42.33
N TYR A 317 -31.89 -17.05 -42.24
CA TYR A 317 -31.56 -18.36 -41.66
C TYR A 317 -30.57 -19.16 -42.52
N PHE A 318 -30.55 -18.91 -43.82
CA PHE A 318 -29.53 -19.48 -44.70
C PHE A 318 -28.17 -18.80 -44.51
N ASP A 319 -28.13 -17.49 -44.26
CA ASP A 319 -26.88 -16.81 -43.87
C ASP A 319 -26.34 -17.34 -42.54
N VAL A 320 -27.23 -17.62 -41.58
CA VAL A 320 -26.87 -18.26 -40.31
C VAL A 320 -26.26 -19.65 -40.55
N TRP A 321 -26.88 -20.48 -41.40
CA TRP A 321 -26.32 -21.78 -41.79
C TRP A 321 -24.91 -21.66 -42.37
N ARG A 322 -24.71 -20.75 -43.34
CA ARG A 322 -23.40 -20.53 -43.96
C ARG A 322 -22.36 -20.06 -42.95
N LYS A 323 -22.73 -19.14 -42.05
CA LYS A 323 -21.84 -18.67 -40.98
C LYS A 323 -21.42 -19.79 -40.03
N ILE A 324 -22.36 -20.62 -39.57
CA ILE A 324 -22.06 -21.76 -38.71
C ILE A 324 -21.15 -22.75 -39.44
N SER A 325 -21.42 -23.03 -40.72
CA SER A 325 -20.61 -23.94 -41.54
C SER A 325 -19.18 -23.44 -41.73
N ILE A 326 -18.99 -22.14 -41.98
CA ILE A 326 -17.68 -21.50 -42.03
C ILE A 326 -16.97 -21.61 -40.68
N MET A 327 -17.66 -21.30 -39.57
CA MET A 327 -17.07 -21.42 -38.23
C MET A 327 -16.66 -22.86 -37.92
N LYS A 328 -17.47 -23.86 -38.30
CA LYS A 328 -17.15 -25.27 -38.11
C LYS A 328 -15.90 -25.66 -38.91
N SER A 329 -15.84 -25.27 -40.19
CA SER A 329 -14.66 -25.50 -41.02
C SER A 329 -13.39 -24.83 -40.46
N LEU A 330 -13.51 -23.63 -39.90
CA LEU A 330 -12.40 -22.96 -39.22
C LEU A 330 -11.96 -23.71 -37.95
N MET A 331 -12.89 -24.25 -37.17
CA MET A 331 -12.57 -25.11 -36.02
C MET A 331 -11.83 -26.38 -36.44
N ASP A 332 -12.31 -27.07 -37.49
CA ASP A 332 -11.70 -28.30 -38.00
C ASP A 332 -10.27 -28.05 -38.54
N GLN A 333 -9.99 -26.83 -39.00
CA GLN A 333 -8.66 -26.38 -39.43
C GLN A 333 -7.78 -25.87 -38.28
N ASN A 334 -8.17 -26.05 -37.01
CA ASN A 334 -7.50 -25.52 -35.83
C ASN A 334 -7.35 -23.97 -35.83
N LYS A 335 -8.22 -23.24 -36.52
CA LYS A 335 -8.26 -21.76 -36.56
C LYS A 335 -9.33 -21.19 -35.63
N SER A 336 -9.38 -21.72 -34.41
CA SER A 336 -10.41 -21.39 -33.42
C SER A 336 -10.27 -19.95 -32.89
N ASP A 337 -9.06 -19.39 -32.95
CA ASP A 337 -8.71 -18.00 -32.62
C ASP A 337 -9.51 -16.98 -33.46
N LYS A 338 -9.88 -17.35 -34.68
CA LYS A 338 -10.68 -16.51 -35.60
C LYS A 338 -12.17 -16.51 -35.31
N ILE A 339 -12.61 -17.27 -34.31
CA ILE A 339 -14.03 -17.46 -33.98
C ILE A 339 -14.33 -16.78 -32.65
N ASP A 340 -15.07 -15.68 -32.72
CA ASP A 340 -15.57 -14.98 -31.54
C ASP A 340 -16.58 -15.87 -30.78
N ALA A 341 -16.36 -16.04 -29.48
CA ALA A 341 -17.26 -16.78 -28.62
C ALA A 341 -18.68 -16.17 -28.60
N LYS A 342 -18.81 -14.84 -28.60
CA LYS A 342 -20.12 -14.17 -28.63
C LYS A 342 -20.90 -14.53 -29.88
N GLU A 343 -20.19 -14.66 -31.00
CA GLU A 343 -20.79 -15.04 -32.27
C GLU A 343 -21.31 -16.48 -32.25
N VAL A 344 -20.56 -17.41 -31.67
CA VAL A 344 -20.99 -18.81 -31.52
C VAL A 344 -22.29 -18.90 -30.71
N TYR A 345 -22.39 -18.18 -29.59
CA TYR A 345 -23.61 -18.17 -28.79
C TYR A 345 -24.78 -17.47 -29.51
N ARG A 346 -24.50 -16.40 -30.27
CA ARG A 346 -25.50 -15.73 -31.11
C ARG A 346 -26.06 -16.67 -32.18
N MET A 347 -25.20 -17.43 -32.85
CA MET A 347 -25.63 -18.44 -33.83
C MET A 347 -26.53 -19.49 -33.17
N ARG A 348 -26.18 -19.97 -31.97
CA ARG A 348 -27.01 -20.91 -31.22
C ARG A 348 -28.42 -20.40 -30.99
N ASP A 349 -28.57 -19.12 -30.64
CA ASP A 349 -29.89 -18.55 -30.38
C ASP A 349 -30.67 -18.30 -31.68
N TYR A 350 -30.01 -17.95 -32.79
CA TYR A 350 -30.66 -17.93 -34.11
C TYR A 350 -31.16 -19.31 -34.54
N VAL A 351 -30.39 -20.37 -34.30
CA VAL A 351 -30.83 -21.75 -34.59
C VAL A 351 -32.04 -22.13 -33.74
N LYS A 352 -32.12 -21.70 -32.47
CA LYS A 352 -33.33 -21.92 -31.66
C LYS A 352 -34.55 -21.19 -32.22
N ASN A 353 -34.37 -19.96 -32.71
CA ASN A 353 -35.46 -19.20 -33.32
C ASN A 353 -35.91 -19.84 -34.64
N PHE A 354 -34.97 -20.33 -35.46
CA PHE A 354 -35.28 -21.09 -36.67
C PHE A 354 -36.19 -22.29 -36.38
N ILE A 355 -35.85 -23.11 -35.38
CA ILE A 355 -36.67 -24.26 -34.98
C ILE A 355 -38.06 -23.82 -34.53
N ARG A 356 -38.15 -22.74 -33.75
CA ARG A 356 -39.45 -22.20 -33.30
C ARG A 356 -40.30 -21.70 -34.46
N ASP A 357 -39.69 -21.07 -35.47
CA ASP A 357 -40.39 -20.56 -36.63
C ASP A 357 -40.86 -21.68 -37.56
N LEU A 358 -40.07 -22.75 -37.71
CA LEU A 358 -40.50 -23.96 -38.39
C LEU A 358 -41.73 -24.57 -37.72
N ALA A 359 -41.69 -24.75 -36.40
CA ALA A 359 -42.79 -25.34 -35.63
C ALA A 359 -44.08 -24.50 -35.59
N ARG A 360 -44.02 -23.21 -35.96
CA ARG A 360 -45.21 -22.33 -36.08
C ARG A 360 -45.87 -22.38 -37.45
N LYS A 361 -45.17 -22.93 -38.46
CA LYS A 361 -45.62 -23.00 -39.86
C LYS A 361 -46.09 -24.40 -40.26
N THR A 362 -45.82 -25.42 -39.45
CA THR A 362 -46.54 -26.71 -39.42
C THR A 362 -47.88 -26.55 -38.75
#